data_AF-A0A6G9YMZ1-F1
#
_entry.id   AF-A0A6G9YMZ1-F1
#
_cell.length_a   1.000
_cell.length_b   1.000
_cell.length_c   1.000
_cell.angle_alpha   90.00
_cell.angle_beta   90.00
_cell.angle_gamma   90.00
#
_symmetry.space_group_name_H-M   'P 1'
#
loop_
_entity.id
_entity.type
_entity.pdbx_description
1 polymer ?
#
loop_
_entity_poly.entity_id
_entity_poly.type
_entity_poly.pdbx_seq_one_letter_code
_entity_poly.pdbx_strand_id
1 'polypeptide(L)' 'MPDPKNPGQFGNRPDTQEQASKGGKASSGSFGSENAADPHEAGRKGAEAQPTEAKQKGGQHSHSGSQS' A
#
# COMPACT_ATOMS: atom_id res chain seq x y z
N MET A 1 7.81 22.22 2.94
CA MET A 1 8.74 21.28 2.26
C MET A 1 9.43 20.44 3.33
N PRO A 2 9.83 19.18 3.05
CA PRO A 2 10.63 18.39 3.97
C PRO A 2 11.91 19.14 4.34
N ASP A 3 12.34 19.04 5.61
CA ASP A 3 13.61 19.60 6.07
C ASP A 3 14.78 18.77 5.49
N PRO A 4 15.66 19.35 4.64
CA PRO A 4 16.80 18.64 4.04
C PRO A 4 17.88 18.21 5.04
N LYS A 5 17.84 18.70 6.28
CA LYS A 5 18.81 18.38 7.34
C LYS A 5 18.26 17.43 8.40
N ASN A 6 16.99 17.08 8.35
CA ASN A 6 16.40 16.16 9.31
C ASN A 6 16.98 14.75 9.10
N PRO A 7 17.77 14.20 10.04
CA PRO A 7 18.40 12.90 9.87
C PRO A 7 17.41 11.73 9.90
N GLY A 8 16.19 11.95 10.43
CA GLY A 8 15.11 10.96 10.42
C GLY A 8 14.34 10.90 9.10
N GLN A 9 14.54 11.86 8.19
CA GLN A 9 13.94 11.80 6.86
C GLN A 9 14.67 10.78 6.01
N PHE A 10 13.91 9.87 5.42
CA PHE A 10 14.46 8.80 4.58
C PHE A 10 15.43 9.36 3.53
N GLY A 11 15.03 10.40 2.80
CA GLY A 11 15.82 10.99 1.71
C GLY A 11 17.15 11.66 2.12
N ASN A 12 17.35 11.93 3.41
CA ASN A 12 18.56 12.59 3.91
C ASN A 12 19.61 11.60 4.43
N ARG A 13 19.33 10.30 4.40
CA ARG A 13 20.25 9.27 4.92
C ARG A 13 21.27 8.89 3.83
N PRO A 14 22.51 8.53 4.20
CA PRO A 14 23.53 8.14 3.22
C PRO A 14 23.20 6.83 2.48
N ASP A 15 22.37 5.97 3.06
CA ASP A 15 21.97 4.67 2.52
C ASP A 15 20.72 4.71 1.62
N THR A 16 20.10 5.88 1.48
CA THR A 16 18.83 6.08 0.76
C THR A 16 18.85 5.49 -0.64
N GLN A 17 19.91 5.77 -1.40
CA GLN A 17 20.03 5.34 -2.79
C GLN A 17 20.16 3.82 -2.91
N GLU A 18 20.93 3.20 -2.01
CA GLU A 18 21.10 1.76 -1.98
C GLU A 18 19.78 1.07 -1.58
N GLN A 19 19.10 1.56 -0.54
CA GLN A 19 17.84 1.00 -0.07
C GLN A 19 16.73 1.15 -1.12
N ALA A 20 16.63 2.32 -1.77
CA ALA A 20 15.68 2.56 -2.85
C ALA A 20 15.95 1.63 -4.05
N SER A 21 17.22 1.43 -4.42
CA SER A 21 17.60 0.52 -5.50
C SER A 21 17.28 -0.94 -5.16
N LYS A 22 17.58 -1.39 -3.93
CA LYS A 22 17.25 -2.73 -3.44
C LYS A 22 15.73 -2.96 -3.47
N GLY A 23 14.94 -2.01 -2.97
CA GLY A 23 13.48 -2.08 -3.00
C GLY A 23 12.92 -2.14 -4.43
N GLY A 24 13.47 -1.33 -5.34
CA GLY A 24 13.08 -1.34 -6.75
C GLY A 24 13.40 -2.65 -7.46
N LYS A 25 14.59 -3.22 -7.22
CA LYS A 25 15.02 -4.52 -7.80
C LYS A 25 14.29 -5.72 -7.20
N ALA A 26 13.94 -5.65 -5.92
CA ALA A 26 13.16 -6.68 -5.25
C ALA A 26 11.69 -6.68 -5.70
N SER A 27 11.20 -5.54 -6.20
CA SER A 27 9.90 -5.46 -6.87
C SER A 27 10.01 -6.02 -8.28
N SER A 28 9.07 -6.88 -8.68
CA SER A 28 8.91 -7.28 -10.08
C SER A 28 8.44 -6.13 -10.98
N GLY A 29 8.17 -4.95 -10.40
CA GLY A 29 7.72 -3.76 -11.12
C GLY A 29 6.33 -3.88 -11.73
N SER A 30 5.67 -5.02 -11.55
CA SER A 30 4.42 -5.35 -12.24
C SER A 30 3.36 -5.77 -11.23
N PHE A 31 2.62 -4.77 -10.77
CA PHE A 31 1.32 -4.97 -10.15
C PHE A 31 0.38 -5.52 -11.25
N GLY A 32 0.08 -6.81 -11.23
CA GLY A 32 -0.77 -7.48 -12.22
C GLY A 32 -0.06 -8.34 -13.28
N SER A 33 1.24 -8.61 -13.15
CA SER A 33 1.92 -9.66 -13.96
C SER A 33 1.39 -11.06 -13.64
N GLU A 34 1.72 -12.06 -14.46
CA GLU A 34 1.31 -13.47 -14.26
C GLU A 34 1.65 -14.06 -12.86
N ASN A 35 2.59 -13.45 -12.13
CA ASN A 35 2.95 -13.82 -10.74
C ASN A 35 2.40 -12.86 -9.68
N ALA A 36 1.66 -11.82 -10.08
CA ALA A 36 0.93 -10.99 -9.14
C ALA A 36 -0.33 -11.72 -8.67
N ALA A 37 -0.69 -11.54 -7.41
CA ALA A 37 -1.96 -12.06 -6.90
C ALA A 37 -3.11 -11.49 -7.73
N ASP A 38 -4.06 -12.35 -8.12
CA ASP A 38 -5.30 -11.90 -8.77
C ASP A 38 -5.96 -10.86 -7.85
N PRO A 39 -6.18 -9.61 -8.30
CA PRO A 39 -6.77 -8.57 -7.47
C PRO A 39 -8.14 -8.96 -6.91
N HIS A 40 -8.91 -9.79 -7.60
CA HIS A 40 -10.18 -10.31 -7.10
C HIS A 40 -9.98 -11.31 -5.96
N GLU A 41 -9.02 -12.22 -6.09
CA GLU A 41 -8.71 -13.21 -5.05
C GLU A 41 -8.06 -12.54 -3.83
N ALA A 42 -7.09 -11.65 -4.06
CA ALA A 42 -6.46 -10.84 -3.02
C ALA A 42 -7.48 -9.97 -2.28
N GLY A 43 -8.43 -9.36 -3.01
CA GLY A 43 -9.53 -8.59 -2.43
C GLY A 43 -10.45 -9.46 -1.57
N ARG A 44 -10.81 -10.66 -2.04
CA ARG A 44 -11.64 -11.62 -1.28
C ARG A 44 -10.94 -12.08 0.00
N LYS A 45 -9.69 -12.51 -0.10
CA LYS A 45 -8.88 -12.95 1.05
C LYS A 45 -8.64 -11.81 2.04
N GLY A 46 -8.39 -10.60 1.53
CA GLY A 46 -8.28 -9.39 2.34
C GLY A 46 -9.57 -9.11 3.10
N ALA A 47 -10.73 -9.22 2.44
CA ALA A 47 -12.02 -9.12 3.10
C ALA A 47 -12.17 -10.23 4.15
N GLU A 48 -11.97 -11.51 3.84
CA GLU A 48 -12.09 -12.62 4.79
C GLU A 48 -11.23 -12.44 6.05
N ALA A 49 -10.00 -11.93 5.90
CA ALA A 49 -9.07 -11.67 7.00
C ALA A 49 -9.48 -10.49 7.91
N GLN A 50 -10.39 -9.61 7.47
CA GLN A 50 -10.87 -8.51 8.31
C GLN A 50 -11.87 -9.02 9.37
N PRO A 51 -11.70 -8.64 10.66
CA PRO A 51 -12.68 -8.92 11.68
C PRO A 51 -14.03 -8.29 11.30
N THR A 52 -15.12 -8.96 11.64
CA THR A 52 -16.48 -8.59 11.23
C THR A 52 -16.84 -7.14 11.61
N GLU A 53 -16.37 -6.67 12.77
CA GLU A 53 -16.54 -5.28 13.22
C GLU A 53 -15.82 -4.27 12.32
N ALA A 54 -14.62 -4.59 11.83
CA ALA A 54 -13.88 -3.72 10.92
C ALA A 54 -14.56 -3.64 9.54
N LYS A 55 -15.17 -4.74 9.06
CA LYS A 55 -15.99 -4.75 7.84
C LYS A 55 -17.21 -3.85 7.98
N GLN A 56 -17.92 -3.96 9.09
CA GLN A 56 -19.10 -3.14 9.36
C GLN A 56 -18.74 -1.64 9.40
N LYS A 57 -17.65 -1.29 10.08
CA LYS A 57 -17.17 0.10 10.14
C LYS A 57 -16.66 0.61 8.79
N GLY A 58 -15.98 -0.22 8.00
CA GLY A 58 -15.54 0.14 6.64
C GLY A 58 -16.70 0.35 5.68
N GLY A 59 -17.71 -0.55 5.72
CA GLY A 59 -18.93 -0.42 4.92
C GLY A 59 -19.71 0.86 5.23
N GLN A 60 -19.73 1.28 6.51
CA GLN A 60 -20.33 2.55 6.94
C GLN A 60 -19.89 3.79 6.16
N HIS A 61 -18.68 3.77 5.61
CA HIS A 61 -18.09 4.87 4.86
C HIS A 61 -18.35 4.77 3.35
N SER A 62 -18.82 3.63 2.84
CA SER A 62 -19.02 3.39 1.39
C SER A 62 -20.37 3.89 0.88
N HIS A 63 -21.34 4.19 1.75
CA HIS A 63 -22.70 4.57 1.35
C HIS A 63 -22.95 6.08 1.21
N SER A 64 -21.98 6.95 1.48
CA SER A 64 -22.17 8.42 1.37
C SER A 64 -21.83 9.00 -0.01
N GLY A 65 -21.59 8.17 -1.02
CA GLY A 65 -21.10 8.61 -2.35
C GLY A 65 -22.11 8.63 -3.49
N SER A 66 -23.40 8.30 -3.26
CA SER A 66 -24.39 8.23 -4.34
C SER A 66 -25.65 9.04 -4.02
N GLN A 67 -25.51 10.36 -3.91
CA GLN A 67 -26.59 11.30 -4.22
C GLN A 67 -26.01 12.52 -4.95
N SER A 68 -26.22 12.57 -6.26
CA SER A 68 -26.25 13.77 -7.08
C SER A 68 -27.24 13.52 -8.22
#